data_AF-A0A7Z9M293-F1
#
_entry.id   AF-A0A7Z9M293-F1
#
_cell.length_a   1.000
_cell.length_b   1.000
_cell.length_c   1.000
_cell.angle_alpha   90.00
_cell.angle_beta   90.00
_cell.angle_gamma   90.00
#
_symmetry.space_group_name_H-M   'P 1'
#
loop_
_entity.id
_entity.type
_entity.pdbx_description
1 polymer ?
#
loop_
_entity_poly.entity_id
_entity_poly.type
_entity_poly.pdbx_seq_one_letter_code
_entity_poly.pdbx_strand_id
1 'polypeptide(L)'
;MDNQLSAFQMNTGARIWSTAVGETPGRIRNHPLLAGVEVPNTGGAGWSIQMVMGDLLVQTRALSQGGGQFIPDAPLELHARDKLTGEILGSVELPAPGQYGMMTYMHEGKQYIVVQIGSVQTDFPGALVALTLS
;
A
#
# COMPACT_ATOMS: atom_id res chain seq x y z
N MET A 1 -10.69 7.05 10.01
CA MET A 1 -10.39 6.37 8.73
C MET A 1 -9.63 5.13 9.14
N ASP A 2 -10.14 3.97 8.76
CA ASP A 2 -9.59 2.69 9.18
C ASP A 2 -8.88 2.06 7.99
N ASN A 3 -7.80 2.70 7.52
CA ASN A 3 -6.98 2.13 6.47
C ASN A 3 -5.97 1.19 7.09
N GLN A 4 -6.41 -0.04 7.31
CA GLN A 4 -5.66 -1.07 7.98
C GLN A 4 -5.53 -2.31 7.11
N LEU A 5 -4.39 -2.95 7.25
CA LEU A 5 -4.07 -4.24 6.68
C LEU A 5 -3.99 -5.24 7.83
N SER A 6 -4.68 -6.36 7.69
CA SER A 6 -4.72 -7.40 8.73
C SER A 6 -4.51 -8.77 8.12
N ALA A 7 -3.70 -9.59 8.79
CA ALA A 7 -3.56 -11.00 8.45
C ALA A 7 -4.36 -11.86 9.42
N PHE A 8 -5.02 -12.87 8.86
CA PHE A 8 -5.80 -13.85 9.61
C PHE A 8 -5.29 -15.25 9.30
N GLN A 9 -5.16 -16.06 10.35
CA GLN A 9 -4.85 -17.47 10.23
C GLN A 9 -6.12 -18.23 9.87
N MET A 10 -6.22 -18.69 8.63
CA MET A 10 -7.48 -19.19 8.04
C MET A 10 -8.04 -20.47 8.69
N ASN A 11 -7.23 -21.31 9.33
CA ASN A 11 -7.68 -22.50 10.04
C ASN A 11 -8.34 -22.18 11.40
N THR A 12 -8.00 -21.05 12.02
CA THR A 12 -8.50 -20.68 13.37
C THR A 12 -9.36 -19.42 13.37
N GLY A 13 -9.29 -18.61 12.32
CA GLY A 13 -9.86 -17.27 12.30
C GLY A 13 -9.10 -16.25 13.15
N ALA A 14 -7.98 -16.64 13.78
CA ALA A 14 -7.21 -15.75 14.64
C ALA A 14 -6.54 -14.64 13.82
N ARG A 15 -6.65 -13.39 14.26
CA ARG A 15 -5.89 -12.26 13.69
C ARG A 15 -4.44 -12.36 14.16
N ILE A 16 -3.52 -12.51 13.22
CA ILE A 16 -2.08 -12.64 13.49
C ILE A 16 -1.48 -11.26 13.76
N TRP A 17 -1.83 -10.28 12.93
CA TRP A 17 -1.42 -8.89 13.08
C TRP A 17 -2.41 -7.94 12.40
N SER A 18 -2.30 -6.66 12.74
CA SER A 18 -3.07 -5.57 12.15
C SER A 18 -2.21 -4.31 12.18
N THR A 19 -2.00 -3.68 11.03
CA THR A 19 -1.21 -2.45 10.91
C THR A 19 -1.93 -1.42 10.06
N ALA A 20 -1.73 -0.16 10.38
CA ALA A 20 -2.11 0.95 9.51
C ALA A 20 -1.34 0.88 8.18
N VAL A 21 -1.99 1.29 7.10
CA VAL A 21 -1.36 1.51 5.80
C VAL A 21 -1.22 3.01 5.55
N GLY A 22 0.01 3.50 5.41
CA GLY A 22 0.30 4.93 5.33
C GLY A 22 0.30 5.61 6.70
N GLU A 23 0.33 6.94 6.67
CA GLU A 23 0.51 7.78 7.86
C GLU A 23 -0.78 8.51 8.25
N THR A 24 -0.93 8.79 9.54
CA THR A 24 -2.02 9.65 10.05
C THR A 24 -2.04 10.98 9.27
N PRO A 25 -3.16 11.32 8.61
CA PRO A 25 -3.29 12.55 7.85
C PRO A 25 -3.03 13.79 8.71
N GLY A 26 -2.41 14.82 8.12
CA GLY A 26 -2.10 16.06 8.82
C GLY A 26 -3.31 16.71 9.51
N ARG A 27 -4.51 16.60 8.93
CA ARG A 27 -5.75 17.13 9.53
C ARG A 27 -6.13 16.46 10.86
N ILE A 28 -5.72 15.21 11.06
CA ILE A 28 -5.93 14.47 12.32
C ILE A 28 -4.77 14.77 13.26
N ARG A 29 -3.53 14.61 12.77
CA ARG A 29 -2.31 14.86 13.56
C ARG A 29 -2.25 16.27 14.16
N ASN A 30 -2.71 17.27 13.42
CA ASN A 30 -2.62 18.69 13.80
C ASN A 30 -3.97 19.27 14.29
N HIS A 31 -4.95 18.44 14.64
CA HIS A 31 -6.27 18.93 15.02
C HIS A 31 -6.22 19.62 16.40
N PRO A 32 -6.73 20.87 16.57
CA PRO A 32 -6.65 21.58 17.84
C PRO A 32 -7.28 20.84 19.02
N LEU A 33 -8.40 20.13 18.78
CA LEU A 33 -9.06 19.30 19.82
C LEU A 33 -8.27 18.04 20.21
N LEU A 34 -7.21 17.68 19.48
CA LEU A 34 -6.33 16.55 19.79
C LEU A 34 -4.98 17.01 20.34
N ALA A 35 -4.83 18.30 20.68
CA ALA A 35 -3.60 18.81 21.28
C ALA A 35 -3.31 18.11 22.62
N GLY A 36 -2.12 17.53 22.75
CA GLY A 36 -1.71 16.77 23.94
C GLY A 36 -2.26 15.34 24.02
N VAL A 37 -3.00 14.88 23.02
CA VAL A 37 -3.45 13.48 22.92
C VAL A 37 -2.47 12.69 22.06
N GLU A 38 -2.01 11.54 22.58
CA GLU A 38 -1.26 10.58 21.77
C GLU A 38 -2.22 9.86 20.83
N VAL A 39 -2.14 10.19 19.54
CA VAL A 39 -2.97 9.58 18.49
C VAL A 39 -2.17 8.47 17.82
N PRO A 40 -2.59 7.18 17.91
CA PRO A 40 -1.93 6.09 17.20
C PRO A 40 -2.00 6.29 15.68
N ASN A 41 -1.16 5.60 14.91
CA ASN A 41 -1.21 5.71 13.45
C ASN A 41 -2.59 5.25 12.92
N THR A 42 -3.33 6.16 12.28
CA THR A 42 -4.67 5.90 11.74
C THR A 42 -4.65 5.36 10.31
N GLY A 43 -3.47 5.30 9.68
CA GLY A 43 -3.33 5.04 8.27
C GLY A 43 -3.69 6.25 7.40
N GLY A 44 -3.23 6.20 6.16
CA GLY A 44 -3.45 7.20 5.13
C GLY A 44 -4.80 7.06 4.42
N ALA A 45 -5.03 7.90 3.42
CA ALA A 45 -6.24 7.86 2.61
C ALA A 45 -6.28 6.64 1.67
N GLY A 46 -7.45 6.32 1.11
CA GLY A 46 -7.59 5.28 0.09
C GLY A 46 -7.48 3.84 0.59
N TRP A 47 -7.44 2.92 -0.37
CA TRP A 47 -7.23 1.49 -0.22
C TRP A 47 -5.94 1.09 -0.94
N SER A 48 -5.14 0.24 -0.30
CA SER A 48 -3.95 -0.32 -0.92
C SER A 48 -4.28 -1.57 -1.73
N ILE A 49 -3.69 -1.68 -2.92
CA ILE A 49 -3.72 -2.91 -3.70
C ILE A 49 -2.65 -3.86 -3.18
N GLN A 50 -2.98 -5.15 -3.18
CA GLN A 50 -2.21 -6.16 -2.48
C GLN A 50 -2.12 -7.44 -3.30
N MET A 51 -1.02 -8.15 -3.14
CA MET A 51 -0.82 -9.50 -3.67
C MET A 51 0.14 -10.28 -2.79
N VAL A 52 -0.11 -11.58 -2.61
CA VAL A 52 0.85 -12.48 -1.99
C VAL A 52 1.76 -13.08 -3.06
N MET A 53 3.07 -13.08 -2.80
CA MET A 53 4.11 -13.61 -3.65
C MET A 53 5.08 -14.43 -2.79
N GLY A 54 4.85 -15.74 -2.70
CA GLY A 54 5.62 -16.62 -1.81
C GLY A 54 5.43 -16.25 -0.34
N ASP A 55 6.50 -15.84 0.32
CA ASP A 55 6.49 -15.39 1.73
C ASP A 55 6.26 -13.88 1.89
N LEU A 56 6.15 -13.16 0.77
CA LEU A 56 5.93 -11.73 0.77
C LEU A 56 4.46 -11.38 0.55
N LEU A 57 4.03 -10.33 1.23
CA LEU A 57 2.84 -9.55 0.90
C LEU A 57 3.30 -8.26 0.23
N VAL A 58 3.02 -8.14 -1.05
CA VAL A 58 3.31 -6.95 -1.84
C VAL A 58 2.12 -6.01 -1.76
N GLN A 59 2.35 -4.73 -1.44
CA GLN A 59 1.30 -3.77 -1.12
C GLN A 59 1.67 -2.36 -1.59
N THR A 60 0.81 -1.71 -2.38
CA THR A 60 1.01 -0.29 -2.76
C THR A 60 0.60 0.64 -1.64
N ARG A 61 1.18 1.83 -1.52
CA ARG A 61 0.56 2.91 -0.74
C ARG A 61 -0.91 3.08 -1.16
N ALA A 62 -1.78 3.31 -0.18
CA ALA A 62 -3.19 3.55 -0.40
C ALA A 62 -3.40 5.02 -0.83
N LEU A 63 -3.99 5.23 -2.00
CA LEU A 63 -4.29 6.57 -2.55
C LEU A 63 -5.53 6.58 -3.46
N SER A 64 -6.28 5.49 -3.54
CA SER A 64 -7.52 5.37 -4.32
C SER A 64 -8.60 4.66 -3.53
N GLN A 65 -9.85 5.10 -3.62
CA GLN A 65 -11.02 4.46 -2.99
C GLN A 65 -12.17 4.40 -3.99
N GLY A 66 -12.51 3.20 -4.45
CA GLY A 66 -13.52 3.02 -5.50
C GLY A 66 -13.13 3.77 -6.78
N GLY A 67 -14.00 4.69 -7.24
CA GLY A 67 -13.71 5.58 -8.38
C GLY A 67 -13.00 6.89 -8.03
N GLY A 68 -12.72 7.16 -6.76
CA GLY A 68 -12.09 8.40 -6.30
C GLY A 68 -10.58 8.23 -6.04
N GLN A 69 -9.77 9.13 -6.56
CA GLN A 69 -8.34 9.21 -6.25
C GLN A 69 -8.03 10.39 -5.33
N PHE A 70 -7.12 10.16 -4.39
CA PHE A 70 -6.63 11.18 -3.46
C PHE A 70 -5.32 11.76 -3.98
N ILE A 71 -5.09 13.04 -3.68
CA ILE A 71 -3.80 13.68 -3.92
C ILE A 71 -2.75 12.98 -3.05
N PRO A 72 -1.63 12.50 -3.63
CA PRO A 72 -0.55 11.91 -2.86
C PRO A 72 -0.03 12.87 -1.79
N ASP A 73 0.04 12.40 -0.55
CA ASP A 73 0.50 13.15 0.62
C ASP A 73 1.86 12.64 1.16
N ALA A 74 2.42 11.61 0.54
CA ALA A 74 3.81 11.17 0.71
C ALA A 74 4.23 10.29 -0.50
N PRO A 75 5.47 9.77 -0.52
CA PRO A 75 5.99 8.97 -1.63
C PRO A 75 5.06 7.83 -2.05
N LEU A 76 4.99 7.63 -3.36
CA LEU A 76 4.24 6.56 -3.99
C LEU A 76 5.12 5.33 -3.96
N GLU A 77 4.77 4.32 -3.17
CA GLU A 77 5.65 3.18 -2.93
C GLU A 77 4.92 1.85 -3.12
N LEU A 78 5.69 0.87 -3.56
CA LEU A 78 5.37 -0.55 -3.50
C LEU A 78 6.19 -1.16 -2.37
N HIS A 79 5.52 -1.69 -1.36
CA HIS A 79 6.16 -2.34 -0.22
C HIS A 79 6.14 -3.85 -0.38
N ALA A 80 7.25 -4.50 -0.06
CA ALA A 80 7.30 -5.92 0.22
C ALA A 80 7.27 -6.12 1.74
N ARG A 81 6.27 -6.84 2.24
CA ARG A 81 6.12 -7.17 3.66
C ARG A 81 6.34 -8.64 3.92
N ASP A 82 6.86 -8.97 5.09
CA ASP A 82 6.73 -10.32 5.63
C ASP A 82 5.24 -10.60 5.89
N LYS A 83 4.69 -11.67 5.29
CA LYS A 83 3.25 -11.96 5.40
C LYS A 83 2.81 -12.38 6.82
N LEU A 84 3.73 -12.90 7.62
CA LEU A 84 3.47 -13.42 8.97
C LEU A 84 3.62 -12.35 10.05
N THR A 85 4.49 -11.35 9.86
CA THR A 85 4.71 -10.28 10.85
C THR A 85 4.09 -8.95 10.44
N GLY A 86 3.91 -8.71 9.13
CA GLY A 86 3.46 -7.43 8.58
C GLY A 86 4.56 -6.38 8.44
N GLU A 87 5.80 -6.70 8.83
CA GLU A 87 6.97 -5.82 8.73
C GLU A 87 7.29 -5.51 7.26
N ILE A 88 7.66 -4.26 6.96
CA ILE A 88 8.14 -3.86 5.63
C ILE A 88 9.60 -4.30 5.51
N LEU A 89 9.88 -5.25 4.62
CA LEU A 89 11.22 -5.75 4.33
C LEU A 89 11.94 -4.92 3.26
N GLY A 90 11.18 -4.22 2.42
CA GLY A 90 11.72 -3.34 1.39
C GLY A 90 10.63 -2.52 0.70
N SER A 91 11.06 -1.41 0.09
CA SER A 91 10.20 -0.49 -0.63
C SER A 91 10.86 -0.05 -1.93
N VAL A 92 10.05 0.20 -2.95
CA VAL A 92 10.48 0.85 -4.19
C VAL A 92 9.46 1.90 -4.58
N GLU A 93 9.93 3.01 -5.16
CA GLU A 93 9.06 4.08 -5.61
C GLU A 93 8.28 3.68 -6.87
N LEU A 94 7.06 4.20 -6.97
CA LEU A 94 6.19 4.12 -8.14
C LEU A 94 6.05 5.53 -8.75
N PRO A 95 6.02 5.67 -10.08
CA PRO A 95 5.88 6.99 -10.70
C PRO A 95 4.47 7.59 -10.58
N ALA A 96 3.47 6.74 -10.34
CA ALA A 96 2.08 7.15 -10.10
C ALA A 96 1.39 6.15 -9.14
N PRO A 97 0.27 6.53 -8.49
CA PRO A 97 -0.48 5.65 -7.62
C PRO A 97 -0.87 4.35 -8.31
N GLY A 98 -0.68 3.24 -7.61
CA GLY A 98 -1.14 1.93 -8.07
C GLY A 98 -2.66 1.89 -8.25
N GLN A 99 -3.09 1.24 -9.34
CA GLN A 99 -4.48 0.90 -9.65
C GLN A 99 -4.71 -0.60 -9.48
N TYR A 100 -5.95 -1.06 -9.63
CA TYR A 100 -6.37 -2.41 -9.22
C TYR A 100 -5.53 -3.56 -9.81
N GLY A 101 -4.99 -3.43 -11.02
CA GLY A 101 -4.20 -4.48 -11.62
C GLY A 101 -2.76 -4.55 -11.09
N MET A 102 -2.48 -5.55 -10.26
CA MET A 102 -1.13 -6.00 -9.93
C MET A 102 -1.00 -7.48 -10.29
N MET A 103 0.09 -7.86 -10.96
CA MET A 103 0.41 -9.26 -11.27
C MET A 103 1.90 -9.56 -11.14
N THR A 104 2.26 -10.84 -11.01
CA THR A 104 3.65 -11.31 -11.08
C THR A 104 3.77 -12.46 -12.07
N TYR A 105 4.92 -12.57 -12.73
CA TYR A 105 5.25 -13.67 -13.63
C TYR A 105 6.76 -13.92 -13.70
N MET A 106 7.15 -15.10 -14.18
CA MET A 106 8.54 -15.44 -14.49
C MET A 106 8.79 -15.34 -15.99
N HIS A 107 9.90 -14.72 -16.39
CA HIS A 107 10.38 -14.70 -17.76
C HIS A 107 11.91 -14.74 -17.79
N GLU A 108 12.47 -15.66 -18.57
CA GLU A 108 13.92 -15.85 -18.71
C GLU A 108 14.67 -15.94 -17.37
N GLY A 109 14.09 -16.66 -16.40
CA GLY A 109 14.68 -16.84 -15.07
C GLY A 109 14.57 -15.63 -14.14
N LYS A 110 13.90 -14.55 -14.55
CA LYS A 110 13.64 -13.36 -13.73
C LYS A 110 12.18 -13.25 -13.32
N GLN A 111 11.94 -12.86 -12.08
CA GLN A 111 10.61 -12.58 -11.56
C GLN A 111 10.25 -11.11 -11.77
N TYR A 112 9.12 -10.87 -12.40
CA TYR A 112 8.58 -9.55 -12.65
C TYR A 112 7.36 -9.30 -11.76
N ILE A 113 7.25 -8.08 -11.26
CA ILE A 113 6.02 -7.53 -10.69
C ILE A 113 5.56 -6.42 -11.63
N VAL A 114 4.31 -6.50 -12.07
CA VAL A 114 3.69 -5.48 -12.93
C VAL A 114 2.57 -4.81 -12.16
N VAL A 115 2.61 -3.48 -12.11
CA VAL A 115 1.64 -2.64 -11.43
C VAL A 115 1.00 -1.71 -12.45
N GLN A 116 -0.32 -1.69 -12.52
CA GLN A 116 -1.07 -0.62 -13.18
C GLN A 116 -0.92 0.65 -12.37
N ILE A 117 -0.52 1.74 -13.01
CA ILE A 117 -0.33 3.03 -12.37
C ILE A 117 -1.07 4.11 -13.16
N GLY A 118 -1.43 5.21 -12.50
CA GLY A 118 -2.07 6.34 -13.15
C GLY A 118 -2.71 7.28 -12.14
N SER A 119 -2.93 8.52 -12.53
CA SER A 119 -3.54 9.50 -11.64
C SER A 119 -4.29 10.60 -12.38
N VAL A 120 -5.58 10.73 -12.10
CA VAL A 120 -6.40 11.87 -12.55
C VAL A 120 -6.13 13.13 -11.73
N GLN A 121 -5.46 13.01 -10.56
CA GLN A 121 -5.12 14.14 -9.69
C GLN A 121 -3.79 14.80 -10.05
N THR A 122 -2.93 14.10 -10.80
CA THR A 122 -1.58 14.56 -11.17
C THR A 122 -1.36 14.51 -12.68
N ASP A 123 -2.44 14.37 -13.46
CA ASP A 123 -2.44 14.21 -14.93
C ASP A 123 -1.49 13.10 -15.45
N PHE A 124 -1.22 12.09 -14.62
CA PHE A 124 -0.35 10.98 -15.02
C PHE A 124 -1.19 9.93 -15.78
N PRO A 125 -0.88 9.65 -17.06
CA PRO A 125 -1.68 8.75 -17.87
C PRO A 125 -1.64 7.31 -17.32
N GLY A 126 -2.69 6.54 -17.62
CA GLY A 126 -2.71 5.12 -17.29
C GLY A 126 -1.54 4.38 -17.96
N ALA A 127 -0.75 3.67 -17.17
CA ALA A 127 0.44 2.95 -17.64
C ALA A 127 0.68 1.66 -16.82
N LEU A 128 1.64 0.86 -17.28
CA LEU A 128 2.17 -0.29 -16.55
C LEU A 128 3.63 0.00 -16.16
N VAL A 129 4.00 -0.29 -14.93
CA VAL A 129 5.40 -0.35 -14.50
C VAL A 129 5.76 -1.80 -14.19
N ALA A 130 6.89 -2.26 -14.71
CA ALA A 130 7.43 -3.60 -14.48
C ALA A 130 8.71 -3.50 -13.66
N LEU A 131 8.77 -4.24 -12.56
CA LEU A 131 9.86 -4.24 -11.59
C LEU A 131 10.46 -5.64 -11.50
N THR A 132 11.78 -5.73 -11.43
CA THR A 132 12.53 -6.99 -11.22
C THR A 132 13.76 -6.69 -10.39
N LEU A 133 14.29 -7.70 -9.71
CA LEU A 133 15.64 -7.63 -9.17
C LEU A 133 16.67 -7.71 -10.32
N SER A 134 17.76 -6.98 -10.15
CA SER A 134 18.91 -6.94 -11.08
C SER A 134 19.68 -8.25 -11.07
#